data_AF-I2GD82-F1
#
_entry.id   AF-I2GD82-F1
#
_cell.length_a   1.000
_cell.length_b   1.000
_cell.length_c   1.000
_cell.angle_alpha   90.00
_cell.angle_beta   90.00
_cell.angle_gamma   90.00
#
_symmetry.space_group_name_H-M   'P 1'
#
loop_
_entity.id
_entity.type
_entity.pdbx_description
1 polymer ?
#
loop_
_entity_poly.entity_id
_entity_poly.type
_entity_poly.pdbx_seq_one_letter_code
_entity_poly.pdbx_strand_id
1 'polypeptide(L)'
;MHIGELAERTGFTHDTIRFYGKLGLLPVKRTGSGFKQYTDWHVIRLLQIKYAKAMGFSLQQIRETIDSWETGDLSVADKLRVLHDQLSHLDQAIAEIEQVKAYVRHKITVVEAGADDISRFLTDGQPALVPAGGLPEKA
;
A
#
# COMPACT_ATOMS: atom_id res chain seq x y z
N MET A 1 -13.43 0.77 -22.25
CA MET A 1 -12.60 1.98 -22.06
C MET A 1 -11.25 1.83 -22.75
N HIS A 2 -10.71 2.94 -23.27
CA HIS A 2 -9.32 3.02 -23.75
C HIS A 2 -8.36 3.28 -22.57
N ILE A 3 -7.04 3.28 -22.85
CA ILE A 3 -6.02 3.49 -21.81
C ILE A 3 -6.12 4.88 -21.15
N GLY A 4 -6.53 5.90 -21.90
CA GLY A 4 -6.71 7.27 -21.38
C GLY A 4 -7.79 7.35 -20.31
N GLU A 5 -8.98 6.84 -20.64
CA GLU A 5 -10.09 6.76 -19.68
C GLU A 5 -9.73 5.89 -18.46
N LEU A 6 -8.98 4.80 -18.65
CA LEU A 6 -8.50 3.99 -17.53
C LEU A 6 -7.51 4.76 -16.63
N ALA A 7 -6.60 5.53 -17.22
CA ALA A 7 -5.65 6.37 -16.49
C ALA A 7 -6.36 7.44 -15.67
N GLU A 8 -7.34 8.14 -16.25
CA GLU A 8 -8.14 9.14 -15.55
C GLU A 8 -8.90 8.53 -14.37
N ARG A 9 -9.55 7.38 -14.57
CA ARG A 9 -10.34 6.73 -13.52
C ARG A 9 -9.51 6.15 -12.37
N THR A 10 -8.26 5.78 -12.62
CA THR A 10 -7.40 5.11 -11.62
C THR A 10 -6.31 6.00 -11.04
N GLY A 11 -6.03 7.13 -11.69
CA GLY A 11 -4.93 8.03 -11.37
C GLY A 11 -3.55 7.49 -11.74
N PHE A 12 -3.46 6.38 -12.48
CA PHE A 12 -2.19 5.85 -12.98
C PHE A 12 -1.81 6.50 -14.31
N THR A 13 -0.50 6.64 -14.55
CA THR A 13 0.00 7.05 -15.87
C THR A 13 -0.18 5.93 -16.90
N HIS A 14 -0.23 6.31 -18.18
CA HIS A 14 -0.23 5.34 -19.27
C HIS A 14 0.95 4.36 -19.19
N ASP A 15 2.13 4.85 -18.80
CA ASP A 15 3.34 4.03 -18.69
C ASP A 15 3.22 2.99 -17.59
N THR A 16 2.67 3.36 -16.42
CA THR A 16 2.41 2.42 -15.33
C THR A 16 1.40 1.36 -15.73
N ILE A 17 0.31 1.74 -16.42
CA ILE A 17 -0.69 0.79 -16.92
C ILE A 17 -0.06 -0.17 -17.94
N ARG A 18 0.77 0.33 -18.86
CA ARG A 18 1.50 -0.50 -19.84
C ARG A 18 2.49 -1.42 -19.15
N PHE A 19 3.19 -0.93 -18.13
CA PHE A 19 4.16 -1.69 -17.35
C PHE A 19 3.49 -2.84 -16.61
N TYR A 20 2.38 -2.60 -15.90
CA TYR A 20 1.60 -3.66 -15.25
C TYR A 20 1.03 -4.66 -16.26
N GLY A 21 0.61 -4.20 -17.44
CA GLY A 21 0.22 -5.07 -18.53
C GLY A 21 1.35 -5.97 -19.04
N LYS A 22 2.58 -5.46 -19.16
CA LYS A 22 3.77 -6.26 -19.55
C LYS A 22 4.15 -7.28 -18.50
N LEU A 23 4.03 -6.91 -17.23
CA LEU A 23 4.24 -7.84 -16.14
C LEU A 23 3.19 -8.94 -16.19
N GLY A 24 1.96 -8.69 -16.66
CA GLY A 24 0.84 -9.65 -16.61
C GLY A 24 -0.04 -9.45 -15.38
N LEU A 25 0.16 -8.36 -14.64
CA LEU A 25 -0.71 -7.89 -13.57
C LEU A 25 -2.03 -7.32 -14.10
N LEU A 26 -2.11 -7.04 -15.39
CA LEU A 26 -3.29 -6.45 -16.02
C LEU A 26 -3.54 -7.11 -17.39
N PRO A 27 -3.97 -8.39 -17.41
CA PRO A 27 -4.26 -9.10 -18.65
C PRO A 27 -5.41 -8.40 -19.39
N VAL A 28 -5.19 -8.10 -20.67
CA VAL A 28 -6.13 -7.33 -21.48
C VAL A 28 -6.33 -8.00 -22.83
N LYS A 29 -7.59 -8.23 -23.20
CA LYS A 29 -7.94 -8.78 -24.51
C LYS A 29 -7.80 -7.72 -25.59
N ARG A 30 -7.35 -8.15 -26.77
CA ARG A 30 -7.42 -7.33 -27.99
C ARG A 30 -8.82 -7.47 -28.60
N THR A 31 -9.37 -6.36 -29.06
CA THR A 31 -10.60 -6.34 -29.87
C THR A 31 -10.34 -6.98 -31.23
N GLY A 32 -11.41 -7.32 -31.97
CA GLY A 32 -11.30 -7.77 -33.37
C GLY A 32 -10.58 -6.77 -34.30
N SER A 33 -10.52 -5.49 -33.91
CA SER A 33 -9.76 -4.43 -34.58
C SER A 33 -8.31 -4.27 -34.10
N GLY A 34 -7.82 -5.11 -33.19
CA GLY A 34 -6.43 -5.13 -32.72
C GLY A 34 -6.10 -4.20 -31.53
N PHE A 35 -7.06 -3.39 -31.08
CA PHE A 35 -6.88 -2.46 -29.97
C PHE A 35 -7.06 -3.15 -28.61
N LYS A 36 -6.34 -2.68 -27.58
CA LYS A 36 -6.57 -3.14 -26.20
C LYS A 36 -7.84 -2.49 -25.65
N GLN A 37 -8.75 -3.30 -25.13
CA GLN A 37 -9.98 -2.81 -24.50
C GLN A 37 -9.97 -3.15 -23.01
N TYR A 38 -10.05 -2.10 -22.21
CA TYR A 38 -10.16 -2.19 -20.77
C TYR A 38 -11.64 -2.15 -20.34
N THR A 39 -11.92 -2.65 -19.15
CA THR A 39 -13.25 -2.82 -18.54
C THR A 39 -13.21 -2.38 -17.07
N ASP A 40 -14.35 -2.28 -16.40
CA ASP A 40 -14.39 -1.92 -14.96
C ASP A 40 -13.61 -2.89 -14.07
N TRP A 41 -13.49 -4.15 -14.48
CA TRP A 41 -12.61 -5.12 -13.82
C TRP A 41 -11.16 -4.63 -13.75
N HIS A 42 -10.67 -3.98 -14.81
CA HIS A 42 -9.31 -3.42 -14.84
C HIS A 42 -9.14 -2.23 -13.90
N VAL A 43 -10.21 -1.45 -13.68
CA VAL A 43 -10.23 -0.34 -12.72
C VAL A 43 -10.10 -0.89 -11.30
N ILE A 44 -10.94 -1.86 -10.94
CA ILE A 44 -10.92 -2.52 -9.62
C ILE A 44 -9.54 -3.14 -9.36
N ARG A 45 -9.00 -3.86 -10.35
CA ARG A 45 -7.70 -4.52 -10.24
C ARG A 45 -6.56 -3.51 -10.05
N LEU A 46 -6.57 -2.39 -10.77
CA LEU A 46 -5.58 -1.32 -10.57
C LEU A 46 -5.68 -0.68 -9.18
N LEU A 47 -6.88 -0.49 -8.65
CA LEU A 47 -7.07 0.00 -7.29
C LEU A 47 -6.54 -1.00 -6.25
N GLN A 48 -6.77 -2.30 -6.42
CA GLN A 48 -6.18 -3.33 -5.56
C GLN A 48 -4.65 -3.28 -5.57
N ILE A 49 -4.03 -3.18 -6.77
CA ILE A 49 -2.58 -3.03 -6.90
C ILE A 49 -2.11 -1.76 -6.18
N LYS A 50 -2.84 -0.63 -6.31
CA LYS A 50 -2.52 0.64 -5.65
C LYS A 50 -2.48 0.50 -4.13
N TYR A 51 -3.51 -0.07 -3.53
CA TYR A 51 -3.59 -0.24 -2.08
C TYR A 51 -2.56 -1.24 -1.57
N ALA A 52 -2.39 -2.37 -2.26
CA ALA A 52 -1.38 -3.34 -1.87
C ALA A 52 0.05 -2.79 -1.97
N LYS A 53 0.33 -1.93 -2.97
CA LYS A 53 1.59 -1.20 -3.03
C LYS A 53 1.78 -0.23 -1.86
N ALA A 54 0.74 0.49 -1.48
CA ALA A 54 0.79 1.40 -0.33
C ALA A 54 1.03 0.66 0.99
N MET A 55 0.59 -0.60 1.10
CA MET A 55 0.85 -1.49 2.23
C MET A 55 2.23 -2.15 2.21
N GLY A 56 3.08 -1.84 1.21
CA GLY A 56 4.45 -2.37 1.14
C GLY A 56 4.60 -3.72 0.42
N PHE A 57 3.53 -4.28 -0.16
CA PHE A 57 3.64 -5.54 -0.89
C PHE A 57 4.46 -5.38 -2.19
N SER A 58 5.26 -6.40 -2.50
CA SER A 58 5.98 -6.48 -3.78
C SER A 58 5.01 -6.74 -4.94
N LEU A 59 5.39 -6.38 -6.18
CA LEU A 59 4.54 -6.65 -7.35
C LEU A 59 4.30 -8.15 -7.58
N GLN A 60 5.23 -8.99 -7.14
CA GLN A 60 5.11 -10.43 -7.22
C GLN A 60 4.03 -10.94 -6.24
N GLN A 61 4.11 -10.56 -4.97
CA GLN A 61 3.11 -10.92 -3.95
C GLN A 61 1.71 -10.43 -4.32
N ILE A 62 1.61 -9.22 -4.87
CA ILE A 62 0.35 -8.65 -5.36
C ILE A 62 -0.24 -9.53 -6.46
N ARG A 63 0.58 -10.00 -7.41
CA ARG A 63 0.10 -10.91 -8.46
C ARG A 63 -0.43 -12.20 -7.88
N GLU A 64 0.38 -12.90 -7.08
CA GLU A 64 0.04 -14.21 -6.51
C GLU A 64 -1.26 -14.11 -5.69
N THR A 65 -1.42 -13.01 -4.95
CA THR A 65 -2.66 -12.72 -4.24
C THR A 65 -3.81 -12.50 -5.23
N ILE A 66 -3.75 -11.52 -6.13
CA ILE A 66 -4.92 -11.23 -6.99
C ILE A 66 -5.30 -12.44 -7.88
N ASP A 67 -4.31 -13.16 -8.41
CA ASP A 67 -4.55 -14.33 -9.27
C ASP A 67 -5.25 -15.46 -8.49
N SER A 68 -4.80 -15.78 -7.28
CA SER A 68 -5.43 -16.81 -6.42
C SER A 68 -6.87 -16.46 -6.01
N TRP A 69 -7.18 -15.17 -5.91
CA TRP A 69 -8.54 -14.72 -5.63
C TRP A 69 -9.48 -14.88 -6.83
N GLU A 70 -8.97 -14.74 -8.05
CA GLU A 70 -9.73 -14.78 -9.29
C GLU A 70 -9.87 -16.18 -9.89
N THR A 71 -8.88 -17.04 -9.72
CA THR A 71 -8.99 -18.46 -10.12
C THR A 71 -9.98 -19.23 -9.26
N GLY A 72 -10.38 -18.66 -8.11
CA GLY A 72 -11.33 -19.28 -7.19
C GLY A 72 -10.70 -20.35 -6.31
N ASP A 73 -9.37 -20.48 -6.33
CA ASP A 73 -8.63 -21.49 -5.58
C ASP A 73 -8.63 -21.24 -4.06
N LEU A 74 -9.00 -20.02 -3.64
CA LEU A 74 -9.11 -19.68 -2.22
C LEU A 74 -10.54 -19.87 -1.68
N SER A 75 -10.63 -20.63 -0.60
CA SER A 75 -11.84 -20.72 0.22
C SER A 75 -12.21 -19.34 0.81
N VAL A 76 -13.46 -19.15 1.21
CA VAL A 76 -13.90 -17.91 1.91
C VAL A 76 -13.07 -17.70 3.19
N ALA A 77 -12.70 -18.78 3.88
CA ALA A 77 -11.87 -18.70 5.08
C ALA A 77 -10.45 -18.20 4.77
N ASP A 78 -9.83 -18.66 3.68
CA ASP A 78 -8.51 -18.18 3.25
C ASP A 78 -8.54 -16.72 2.83
N LYS A 79 -9.60 -16.33 2.11
CA LYS A 79 -9.86 -14.94 1.72
C LYS A 79 -9.95 -14.03 2.94
N LEU A 80 -10.74 -14.40 3.94
CA LEU A 80 -10.87 -13.65 5.19
C LEU A 80 -9.53 -13.58 5.96
N ARG A 81 -8.78 -14.69 6.02
CA ARG A 81 -7.47 -14.72 6.67
C ARG A 81 -6.49 -13.71 6.06
N VAL A 82 -6.41 -13.64 4.72
CA VAL A 82 -5.56 -12.66 4.03
C VAL A 82 -6.00 -11.23 4.33
N LEU A 83 -7.30 -10.94 4.32
CA LEU A 83 -7.83 -9.61 4.62
C LEU A 83 -7.57 -9.20 6.08
N HIS A 84 -7.68 -10.13 7.03
CA HIS A 84 -7.35 -9.87 8.43
C HIS A 84 -5.86 -9.61 8.65
N ASP A 85 -4.98 -10.35 7.97
CA ASP A 85 -3.53 -10.11 7.99
C ASP A 85 -3.19 -8.71 7.44
N GLN A 86 -3.80 -8.34 6.32
CA GLN A 86 -3.67 -6.99 5.75
C GLN A 86 -4.15 -5.90 6.71
N LEU A 87 -5.29 -6.10 7.39
CA LEU A 87 -5.81 -5.15 8.37
C LEU A 87 -4.85 -5.00 9.56
N SER A 88 -4.32 -6.10 10.09
CA SER A 88 -3.36 -6.07 11.19
C SER A 88 -2.07 -5.32 10.82
N HIS A 89 -1.60 -5.45 9.58
CA HIS A 89 -0.43 -4.68 9.10
C HIS A 89 -0.73 -3.18 8.99
N LEU A 90 -1.94 -2.82 8.55
CA LEU A 90 -2.36 -1.42 8.52
C LEU A 90 -2.45 -0.82 9.92
N ASP A 91 -3.01 -1.55 10.89
CA ASP A 91 -3.12 -1.10 12.27
C ASP A 91 -1.73 -0.86 12.89
N GLN A 92 -0.76 -1.75 12.61
CA GLN A 92 0.62 -1.60 13.05
C GLN A 92 1.27 -0.35 12.43
N ALA A 93 1.13 -0.14 11.12
CA ALA A 93 1.67 1.03 10.45
C ALA A 93 1.03 2.33 10.95
N ILE A 94 -0.27 2.33 11.25
CA ILE A 94 -0.96 3.48 11.86
C ILE A 94 -0.39 3.79 13.23
N ALA A 95 -0.18 2.76 14.07
CA ALA A 95 0.40 2.95 15.40
C ALA A 95 1.80 3.58 15.34
N GLU A 96 2.64 3.12 14.41
CA GLU A 96 3.98 3.68 14.18
C GLU A 96 3.92 5.13 13.70
N ILE A 97 3.04 5.46 12.75
CA ILE A 97 2.87 6.82 12.25
C ILE A 97 2.36 7.76 13.35
N GLU A 98 1.42 7.32 14.19
CA GLU A 98 0.94 8.13 15.32
C GLU A 98 2.05 8.36 16.36
N GLN A 99 2.98 7.43 16.55
CA GLN A 99 4.17 7.66 17.39
C GLN A 99 5.09 8.74 16.81
N VAL A 100 5.40 8.65 15.51
CA VAL A 100 6.21 9.68 14.81
C VAL A 100 5.53 11.05 14.88
N LYS A 101 4.21 11.09 14.72
CA LYS A 101 3.42 12.32 14.83
C LYS A 101 3.42 12.90 16.24
N ALA A 102 3.34 12.06 17.27
CA ALA A 102 3.46 12.49 18.67
C ALA A 102 4.84 13.09 18.94
N TYR A 103 5.90 12.47 18.41
CA TYR A 103 7.26 12.98 18.48
C TYR A 103 7.39 14.38 17.83
N VAL A 104 6.90 14.55 16.61
CA VAL A 104 6.93 15.85 15.92
C VAL A 104 6.13 16.92 16.68
N ARG A 105 4.97 16.57 17.25
CA ARG A 105 4.19 17.49 18.10
C ARG A 105 4.98 17.94 19.33
N HIS A 106 5.65 17.00 20.00
CA HIS A 106 6.48 17.33 21.16
C HIS A 106 7.59 18.33 20.77
N LYS A 107 8.26 18.10 19.64
CA LYS A 107 9.27 19.03 19.11
C LYS A 107 8.71 20.44 18.88
N ILE A 108 7.52 20.55 18.30
CA ILE A 108 6.87 21.85 18.10
C ILE A 108 6.70 22.58 19.43
N THR A 109 6.17 21.91 20.46
CA THR A 109 6.01 22.50 21.79
C THR A 109 7.35 22.93 22.42
N VAL A 110 8.42 22.15 22.25
CA VAL A 110 9.76 22.49 22.76
C VAL A 110 10.28 23.77 22.10
N VAL A 111 10.17 23.87 20.77
CA VAL A 111 10.60 25.06 20.01
C VAL A 111 9.75 26.28 20.36
N GLU A 112 8.43 26.14 20.45
CA GLU A 112 7.51 27.22 20.86
C GLU A 112 7.82 27.75 22.27
N ALA A 113 8.32 26.90 23.17
CA ALA A 113 8.72 27.28 24.52
C ALA A 113 10.08 28.00 24.59
N GLY A 114 10.75 28.22 23.44
CA GLY A 114 12.03 28.93 23.37
C GLY A 114 13.23 28.15 23.95
N ALA A 115 13.10 26.82 24.09
CA ALA A 115 14.18 25.95 24.53
C ALA A 115 15.04 25.51 23.33
N ASP A 116 16.36 25.40 23.53
CA ASP A 116 17.24 24.77 22.54
C ASP A 116 16.88 23.27 22.44
N ASP A 117 16.59 22.82 21.22
CA ASP A 117 16.01 21.50 20.92
C ASP A 117 16.91 20.35 21.42
N ILE A 118 18.23 20.57 21.50
CA ILE A 118 19.25 19.58 21.92
C ILE A 118 19.33 19.42 23.45
N SER A 119 19.30 20.53 24.19
CA SER A 119 19.52 20.50 25.65
C SER A 119 18.34 19.86 26.39
N ARG A 120 17.12 20.00 25.86
CA ARG A 120 15.93 19.37 26.44
C ARG A 120 15.79 17.89 26.08
N PHE A 121 16.19 17.50 24.86
CA PHE A 121 16.20 16.10 24.40
C PHE A 121 17.04 15.17 25.29
N LEU A 122 18.15 15.69 25.82
CA LEU A 122 19.05 14.98 26.72
C LEU A 122 18.54 14.93 28.17
N THR A 123 17.61 15.81 28.54
CA THR A 123 17.13 15.97 29.92
C THR A 123 15.82 15.22 30.18
N ASP A 124 14.86 15.34 29.27
CA ASP A 124 13.52 14.75 29.43
C ASP A 124 13.43 13.31 28.85
N GLY A 125 14.48 12.87 28.14
CA GLY A 125 14.54 11.59 27.44
C GLY A 125 13.67 11.58 26.17
N GLN A 126 13.88 10.59 25.29
CA GLN A 126 12.93 10.38 24.21
C GLN A 126 11.56 10.04 24.80
N PRO A 127 10.44 10.61 24.32
CA PRO A 127 9.14 10.01 24.59
C PRO A 127 9.23 8.54 24.16
N ALA A 128 8.81 7.62 25.04
CA ALA A 128 8.98 6.19 24.84
C ALA A 128 8.47 5.78 23.45
N LEU A 129 9.39 5.60 22.51
CA LEU A 129 9.12 4.88 21.28
C LEU A 129 8.96 3.44 21.73
N VAL A 130 7.72 2.92 21.66
CA VAL A 130 7.52 1.48 21.82
C VAL A 130 8.44 0.83 20.79
N PRO A 131 9.33 -0.10 21.18
CA PRO A 131 10.24 -0.72 20.23
C PRO A 131 9.41 -1.24 19.07
N ALA A 132 9.80 -0.85 17.84
CA ALA A 132 9.17 -1.33 16.62
C ALA A 132 8.98 -2.82 16.78
N GLY A 133 7.71 -3.27 16.78
CA GLY A 133 7.41 -4.69 16.73
C GLY A 133 8.13 -5.19 15.51
N GLY A 134 9.18 -6.01 15.72
CA GLY A 134 10.05 -6.44 14.64
C GLY A 134 9.20 -6.96 13.51
N LEU A 135 9.43 -6.44 12.29
CA LEU A 135 8.92 -7.08 11.08
C LEU A 135 9.20 -8.58 11.21
N PRO A 136 8.20 -9.46 11.06
CA PRO A 136 8.49 -10.87 11.03
C PRO A 136 9.39 -11.11 9.81
N GLU A 137 10.66 -11.40 10.09
CA GLU A 137 11.57 -12.00 9.14
C GLU A 137 10.96 -13.37 8.79
N LYS A 138 10.22 -13.43 7.68
CA LYS A 138 9.68 -14.70 7.18
C LYS A 138 10.78 -15.43 6.43
N ALA A 139 11.15 -16.58 7.00
CA ALA A 139 11.94 -17.65 6.39
C ALA A 139 11.36 -18.17 5.08
#